data_AF-A0A0B8PD89-F1
#
_entry.id   AF-A0A0B8PD89-F1
#
_cell.length_a   1.000
_cell.length_b   1.000
_cell.length_c   1.000
_cell.angle_alpha   90.00
_cell.angle_beta   90.00
_cell.angle_gamma   90.00
#
_symmetry.space_group_name_H-M   'P 1'
#
loop_
_entity.id
_entity.type
_entity.pdbx_description
1 polymer ?
#
loop_
_entity_poly.entity_id
_entity_poly.type
_entity_poly.pdbx_seq_one_letter_code
_entity_poly.pdbx_strand_id
1 'polypeptide(L)'
;MKKTLLSLLISGAVISPMASAMAPNTDLNLMPYPQSVELESGQVTVDGNFKVFIEGFNSDRVEFTAKRFIERLERQTGVPILDWQVDNANDANLIIDIEAAPKAEIQNIDSVESYKITTKGNQITLSAPSPYGAIHGIETILQLVNTTAEGYFIPAITVVDEPRFRWRGISYDTSRHFIKFDVLLRQLDAMASAKMNVFHWHFWDDQASAFRQIRGLVCGLKPQTVTTTPRIKYVTW
;
A
#
# COMPACT_ATOMS: atom_id res chain seq x y z
N MET A 1 -31.82 68.80 14.44
CA MET A 1 -31.41 68.12 15.69
C MET A 1 -31.86 66.67 15.64
N LYS A 2 -31.01 65.74 16.11
CA LYS A 2 -31.15 64.26 16.20
C LYS A 2 -30.74 63.55 14.89
N LYS A 3 -29.47 63.22 14.70
CA LYS A 3 -28.65 62.14 15.32
C LYS A 3 -29.27 60.76 15.11
N THR A 4 -28.76 60.02 14.12
CA THR A 4 -28.29 58.60 14.16
C THR A 4 -28.19 58.08 12.72
N LEU A 5 -27.09 58.42 12.06
CA LEU A 5 -26.69 57.96 10.73
C LEU A 5 -25.24 57.50 10.85
N LEU A 6 -24.99 56.40 11.58
CA LEU A 6 -23.73 55.65 11.57
C LEU A 6 -23.81 54.46 12.54
N SER A 7 -24.26 53.30 12.07
CA SER A 7 -23.96 52.05 12.75
C SER A 7 -24.06 50.88 11.79
N LEU A 8 -22.94 50.15 11.67
CA LEU A 8 -22.81 48.78 11.16
C LEU A 8 -22.84 48.57 9.64
N LEU A 9 -21.80 49.11 9.00
CA LEU A 9 -21.23 48.61 7.73
C LEU A 9 -20.01 47.72 8.03
N ILE A 10 -20.19 46.72 8.90
CA ILE A 10 -19.16 45.69 9.20
C ILE A 10 -19.89 44.35 9.32
N SER A 11 -20.29 43.77 8.20
CA SER A 11 -20.45 42.32 8.10
C SER A 11 -19.38 41.87 7.11
N GLY A 12 -18.17 41.72 7.66
CA GLY A 12 -17.03 41.19 6.93
C GLY A 12 -17.34 39.77 6.49
N ALA A 13 -17.25 39.54 5.19
CA ALA A 13 -17.33 38.21 4.60
C ALA A 13 -16.27 37.33 5.26
N VAL A 14 -16.72 36.39 6.10
CA VAL A 14 -15.91 35.26 6.53
C VAL A 14 -15.76 34.38 5.29
N ILE A 15 -14.76 34.66 4.47
CA ILE A 15 -14.32 33.75 3.42
C ILE A 15 -13.57 32.64 4.15
N SER A 16 -14.31 31.68 4.69
CA SER A 16 -13.73 30.39 5.06
C SER A 16 -13.12 29.81 3.78
N PRO A 17 -11.85 29.36 3.77
CA PRO A 17 -11.35 28.57 2.67
C PRO A 17 -12.18 27.29 2.66
N MET A 18 -13.11 27.20 1.70
CA MET A 18 -13.67 25.90 1.31
C MET A 18 -12.48 25.08 0.85
N ALA A 19 -12.08 24.12 1.68
CA ALA A 19 -11.26 23.01 1.23
C ALA A 19 -12.04 22.33 0.11
N SER A 20 -11.73 22.70 -1.13
CA SER A 20 -12.26 22.02 -2.30
C SER A 20 -11.64 20.63 -2.25
N ALA A 21 -12.45 19.62 -1.96
CA ALA A 21 -12.10 18.26 -2.32
C ALA A 21 -11.90 18.29 -3.84
N MET A 22 -10.64 18.24 -4.28
CA MET A 22 -10.34 18.07 -5.69
C MET A 22 -11.03 16.79 -6.13
N ALA A 23 -11.88 16.88 -7.15
CA ALA A 23 -12.45 15.69 -7.75
C ALA A 23 -11.29 14.76 -8.14
N PRO A 24 -11.40 13.44 -7.88
CA PRO A 24 -10.36 12.51 -8.28
C PRO A 24 -10.11 12.68 -9.78
N ASN A 25 -8.83 12.72 -10.16
CA ASN A 25 -8.45 12.74 -11.56
C ASN A 25 -9.02 11.46 -12.19
N THR A 26 -9.96 11.61 -13.12
CA THR A 26 -10.74 10.51 -13.70
C THR A 26 -9.91 9.59 -14.60
N ASP A 27 -8.67 9.96 -14.90
CA ASP A 27 -7.80 9.21 -15.81
C ASP A 27 -7.00 8.09 -15.13
N LEU A 28 -6.98 8.06 -13.79
CA LEU A 28 -6.23 7.06 -13.01
C LEU A 28 -7.16 6.10 -12.25
N ASN A 29 -6.92 4.80 -12.42
CA ASN A 29 -7.67 3.73 -11.75
C ASN A 29 -7.06 3.38 -10.38
N LEU A 30 -7.09 4.32 -9.44
CA LEU A 30 -6.55 4.14 -8.10
C LEU A 30 -7.63 3.77 -7.07
N MET A 31 -7.36 2.76 -6.25
CA MET A 31 -8.24 2.35 -5.15
C MET A 31 -7.45 1.80 -3.94
N PRO A 32 -7.66 2.32 -2.72
CA PRO A 32 -8.31 3.58 -2.40
C PRO A 32 -7.63 4.77 -3.10
N TYR A 33 -8.39 5.83 -3.38
CA TYR A 33 -7.83 7.03 -3.99
C TYR A 33 -6.91 7.76 -2.97
N PRO A 34 -5.65 8.07 -3.34
CA PRO A 34 -4.71 8.72 -2.43
C PRO A 34 -5.13 10.13 -2.00
N GLN A 35 -4.56 10.64 -0.90
CA GLN A 35 -4.82 12.00 -0.41
C GLN A 35 -4.48 13.08 -1.45
N SER A 36 -3.35 12.94 -2.16
CA SER A 36 -2.93 13.86 -3.21
C SER A 36 -2.27 13.09 -4.36
N VAL A 37 -2.65 13.45 -5.58
CA VAL A 37 -2.12 12.89 -6.83
C VAL A 37 -1.97 14.02 -7.84
N GLU A 38 -0.76 14.19 -8.36
CA GLU A 38 -0.43 15.15 -9.41
C GLU A 38 0.20 14.40 -10.58
N LEU A 39 -0.38 14.54 -11.78
CA LEU A 39 0.21 14.00 -13.00
C LEU A 39 1.33 14.92 -13.48
N GLU A 40 2.46 14.33 -13.84
CA GLU A 40 3.61 15.01 -14.41
C GLU A 40 3.80 14.61 -15.87
N SER A 41 4.66 15.34 -16.59
CA SER A 41 5.00 15.01 -17.97
C SER A 41 6.09 13.96 -18.01
N GLY A 42 5.75 12.78 -18.52
CA GLY A 42 6.69 11.68 -18.71
C GLY A 42 6.10 10.33 -18.34
N GLN A 43 6.94 9.31 -18.43
CA GLN A 43 6.58 7.94 -18.04
C GLN A 43 7.84 7.15 -17.68
N VAL A 44 7.66 6.15 -16.82
CA VAL A 44 8.68 5.15 -16.51
C VAL A 44 8.32 3.87 -17.26
N THR A 45 9.27 3.37 -18.04
CA THR A 45 9.08 2.16 -18.85
C THR A 45 9.16 0.93 -17.97
N VAL A 46 8.25 -0.03 -18.19
CA VAL A 46 8.24 -1.33 -17.54
C VAL A 46 8.58 -2.40 -18.58
N ASP A 47 9.81 -2.90 -18.52
CA ASP A 47 10.34 -3.95 -19.41
C ASP A 47 11.10 -5.02 -18.60
N GLY A 48 11.76 -5.95 -19.30
CA GLY A 48 12.52 -7.04 -18.67
C GLY A 48 13.76 -6.57 -17.90
N ASN A 49 14.17 -5.31 -18.04
CA ASN A 49 15.29 -4.70 -17.32
C ASN A 49 14.83 -3.88 -16.11
N PHE A 50 13.55 -3.92 -15.75
CA PHE A 50 13.03 -3.17 -14.63
C PHE A 50 13.68 -3.61 -13.32
N LYS A 51 14.38 -2.68 -12.67
CA LYS A 51 15.21 -2.94 -11.48
C LYS A 51 14.73 -2.17 -10.26
N VAL A 52 14.87 -2.80 -9.10
CA VAL A 52 14.50 -2.29 -7.79
C VAL A 52 15.75 -2.15 -6.93
N PHE A 53 15.88 -1.00 -6.27
CA PHE A 53 16.86 -0.75 -5.23
C PHE A 53 16.13 -0.49 -3.91
N ILE A 54 16.61 -1.09 -2.83
CA ILE A 54 16.07 -0.86 -1.47
C ILE A 54 17.09 -0.01 -0.73
N GLU A 55 16.67 1.20 -0.36
CA GLU A 55 17.48 2.18 0.37
C GLU A 55 17.02 2.30 1.82
N GLY A 56 17.96 2.51 2.74
CA GLY A 56 17.67 2.68 4.16
C GLY A 56 17.39 1.34 4.88
N PHE A 57 16.29 1.27 5.62
CA PHE A 57 15.93 0.10 6.41
C PHE A 57 15.50 -1.07 5.52
N ASN A 58 16.19 -2.20 5.65
CA ASN A 58 15.85 -3.45 4.98
C ASN A 58 15.51 -4.56 5.99
N SER A 59 14.59 -5.44 5.62
CA SER A 59 14.20 -6.64 6.36
C SER A 59 13.63 -7.68 5.41
N ASP A 60 13.55 -8.95 5.83
CA ASP A 60 12.99 -10.01 4.99
C ASP A 60 11.57 -9.72 4.50
N ARG A 61 10.78 -8.98 5.29
CA ARG A 61 9.43 -8.55 4.90
C ARG A 61 9.46 -7.55 3.74
N VAL A 62 10.43 -6.64 3.74
CA VAL A 62 10.59 -5.63 2.68
C VAL A 62 11.06 -6.34 1.41
N GLU A 63 12.09 -7.18 1.49
CA GLU A 63 12.58 -7.97 0.35
C GLU A 63 11.49 -8.88 -0.22
N PHE A 64 10.75 -9.57 0.64
CA PHE A 64 9.61 -10.39 0.23
C PHE A 64 8.54 -9.56 -0.50
N THR A 65 8.23 -8.35 -0.01
CA THR A 65 7.27 -7.46 -0.67
C THR A 65 7.79 -6.99 -2.02
N ALA A 66 9.08 -6.62 -2.12
CA ALA A 66 9.69 -6.19 -3.38
C ALA A 66 9.69 -7.33 -4.41
N LYS A 67 10.05 -8.54 -4.00
CA LYS A 67 9.97 -9.73 -4.86
C LYS A 67 8.53 -10.01 -5.30
N ARG A 68 7.57 -9.97 -4.38
CA ARG A 68 6.14 -10.15 -4.69
C ARG A 68 5.63 -9.07 -5.65
N PHE A 69 6.13 -7.84 -5.56
CA PHE A 69 5.82 -6.79 -6.51
C PHE A 69 6.27 -7.16 -7.92
N ILE A 70 7.50 -7.64 -8.08
CA ILE A 70 8.03 -8.10 -9.36
C ILE A 70 7.21 -9.26 -9.91
N GLU A 71 6.94 -10.30 -9.11
CA GLU A 71 6.10 -11.43 -9.53
C GLU A 71 4.71 -11.00 -10.00
N ARG A 72 4.14 -9.95 -9.38
CA ARG A 72 2.85 -9.38 -9.79
C ARG A 72 2.96 -8.55 -11.05
N LEU A 73 4.05 -7.80 -11.21
CA LEU A 73 4.35 -7.04 -12.42
C LEU A 73 4.47 -7.99 -13.62
N GLU A 74 5.28 -9.05 -13.50
CA GLU A 74 5.42 -10.11 -14.52
C GLU A 74 4.08 -10.75 -14.85
N ARG A 75 3.23 -11.03 -13.85
CA ARG A 75 1.90 -11.61 -14.08
C ARG A 75 0.95 -10.65 -14.79
N GLN A 76 1.08 -9.34 -14.58
CA GLN A 76 0.25 -8.32 -15.21
C GLN A 76 0.72 -7.97 -16.63
N THR A 77 2.04 -7.96 -16.87
CA THR A 77 2.65 -7.56 -18.15
C THR A 77 3.02 -8.73 -19.06
N GLY A 78 3.19 -9.93 -18.51
CA GLY A 78 3.74 -11.09 -19.23
C GLY A 78 5.23 -10.96 -19.56
N VAL A 79 5.92 -9.93 -19.05
CA VAL A 79 7.34 -9.69 -19.30
C VAL A 79 8.16 -10.29 -18.14
N PRO A 80 9.06 -11.25 -18.40
CA PRO A 80 9.90 -11.83 -17.35
C PRO A 80 11.02 -10.85 -16.94
N ILE A 81 11.23 -10.71 -15.63
CA ILE A 81 12.23 -9.85 -14.99
C ILE A 81 13.11 -10.72 -14.10
N LEU A 82 14.22 -11.20 -14.66
CA LEU A 82 15.11 -12.16 -13.98
C LEU A 82 16.02 -11.47 -12.96
N ASP A 83 16.64 -10.36 -13.34
CA ASP A 83 17.59 -9.60 -12.53
C ASP A 83 16.92 -8.34 -11.95
N TRP A 84 15.99 -8.58 -11.03
CA TRP A 84 15.10 -7.53 -10.53
C TRP A 84 15.73 -6.61 -9.48
N GLN A 85 16.80 -7.02 -8.80
CA GLN A 85 17.42 -6.26 -7.71
C GLN A 85 18.80 -5.74 -8.13
N VAL A 86 19.12 -4.52 -7.71
CA VAL A 86 20.45 -3.90 -7.88
C VAL A 86 20.97 -3.34 -6.57
N ASP A 87 22.27 -3.08 -6.51
CA ASP A 87 22.96 -2.50 -5.34
C ASP A 87 23.18 -0.99 -5.45
N ASN A 88 22.84 -0.37 -6.59
CA ASN A 88 23.03 1.06 -6.84
C ASN A 88 21.74 1.74 -7.27
N ALA A 89 21.40 2.85 -6.61
CA ALA A 89 20.23 3.66 -6.92
C ALA A 89 20.20 4.18 -8.37
N ASN A 90 21.35 4.47 -8.98
CA ASN A 90 21.40 5.01 -10.35
C ASN A 90 20.99 4.01 -11.42
N ASP A 91 21.11 2.71 -11.12
CA ASP A 91 20.78 1.62 -12.05
C ASP A 91 19.34 1.11 -11.86
N ALA A 92 18.58 1.69 -10.92
CA ALA A 92 17.24 1.25 -10.56
C ALA A 92 16.15 2.08 -11.23
N ASN A 93 15.06 1.42 -11.63
CA ASN A 93 13.82 2.06 -12.06
C ASN A 93 12.92 2.39 -10.88
N LEU A 94 12.97 1.59 -9.81
CA LEU A 94 12.23 1.81 -8.57
C LEU A 94 13.19 1.84 -7.39
N ILE A 95 13.21 2.95 -6.66
CA ILE A 95 13.89 3.07 -5.36
C ILE A 95 12.83 2.97 -4.28
N ILE A 96 12.99 2.00 -3.38
CA ILE A 96 12.18 1.85 -2.17
C ILE A 96 13.03 2.37 -1.01
N ASP A 97 12.79 3.62 -0.62
CA ASP A 97 13.50 4.33 0.43
C ASP A 97 12.69 4.27 1.75
N ILE A 98 13.24 3.56 2.73
CA ILE A 98 12.61 3.37 4.04
C ILE A 98 13.48 4.01 5.12
N GLU A 99 12.98 5.07 5.73
CA GLU A 99 13.76 5.89 6.67
C GLU A 99 14.16 5.11 7.94
N ALA A 100 13.23 4.35 8.52
CA ALA A 100 13.44 3.75 9.84
C ALA A 100 12.79 2.36 9.98
N ALA A 101 13.37 1.59 10.91
CA ALA A 101 12.81 0.33 11.38
C ALA A 101 11.42 0.54 12.01
N PRO A 102 10.53 -0.46 11.93
CA PRO A 102 9.21 -0.36 12.55
C PRO A 102 9.35 -0.31 14.08
N LYS A 103 8.49 0.50 14.73
CA LYS A 103 8.48 0.64 16.20
C LYS A 103 8.14 -0.65 16.94
N ALA A 104 7.52 -1.60 16.26
CA ALA A 104 7.20 -2.92 16.76
C ALA A 104 7.36 -3.97 15.64
N GLU A 105 7.78 -5.18 16.02
CA GLU A 105 7.81 -6.37 15.13
C GLU A 105 6.41 -6.63 14.53
N ILE A 106 5.43 -6.44 15.41
CA ILE A 106 3.99 -6.31 15.25
C ILE A 106 3.56 -5.07 14.47
N GLN A 107 2.94 -5.14 13.28
CA GLN A 107 2.06 -4.02 12.90
C GLN A 107 1.05 -3.82 14.03
N ASN A 108 0.74 -2.57 14.36
CA ASN A 108 -0.23 -2.18 15.38
C ASN A 108 -0.93 -0.88 14.95
N ILE A 109 -1.87 -0.39 15.76
CA ILE A 109 -2.62 0.84 15.45
C ILE A 109 -1.73 2.09 15.36
N ASP A 110 -0.55 2.09 15.97
CA ASP A 110 0.39 3.23 15.96
C ASP A 110 1.44 3.12 14.85
N SER A 111 1.30 2.14 13.96
CA SER A 111 2.18 1.96 12.82
C SER A 111 2.00 3.10 11.83
N VAL A 112 3.12 3.69 11.39
CA VAL A 112 3.12 4.78 10.42
C VAL A 112 2.97 4.19 9.02
N GLU A 113 1.87 4.52 8.35
CA GLU A 113 1.48 3.97 7.05
C GLU A 113 1.53 5.01 5.91
N SER A 114 2.11 6.19 6.18
CA SER A 114 2.27 7.24 5.17
C SER A 114 3.40 6.92 4.19
N TYR A 115 3.26 7.39 2.95
CA TYR A 115 4.27 7.25 1.92
C TYR A 115 4.16 8.37 0.88
N LYS A 116 5.25 8.55 0.13
CA LYS A 116 5.33 9.48 -0.99
C LYS A 116 5.93 8.77 -2.18
N ILE A 117 5.30 8.91 -3.36
CA ILE A 117 5.83 8.46 -4.63
C ILE A 117 6.15 9.70 -5.46
N THR A 118 7.34 9.75 -6.03
CA THR A 118 7.73 10.78 -7.01
C THR A 118 8.42 10.12 -8.17
N THR A 119 8.19 10.64 -9.37
CA THR A 119 8.89 10.20 -10.58
C THR A 119 9.86 11.26 -11.06
N LYS A 120 11.05 10.85 -11.51
CA LYS A 120 12.01 11.73 -12.15
C LYS A 120 12.65 11.02 -13.33
N GLY A 121 12.31 11.44 -14.54
CA GLY A 121 12.75 10.75 -15.76
C GLY A 121 12.22 9.31 -15.78
N ASN A 122 13.12 8.33 -15.93
CA ASN A 122 12.77 6.90 -15.97
C ASN A 122 12.93 6.20 -14.59
N GLN A 123 12.85 6.97 -13.49
CA GLN A 123 13.02 6.46 -12.13
C GLN A 123 11.84 6.88 -11.25
N ILE A 124 11.36 5.94 -10.43
CA ILE A 124 10.33 6.10 -9.41
C ILE A 124 11.03 6.03 -8.06
N THR A 125 10.77 6.99 -7.19
CA THR A 125 11.20 6.97 -5.80
C THR A 125 9.98 6.85 -4.91
N LEU A 126 9.92 5.76 -4.14
CA LEU A 126 8.95 5.52 -3.08
C LEU A 126 9.64 5.76 -1.74
N SER A 127 9.36 6.90 -1.11
CA SER A 127 9.87 7.23 0.22
C SER A 127 8.80 6.98 1.28
N ALA A 128 9.15 6.27 2.34
CA ALA A 128 8.25 5.99 3.46
C ALA A 128 8.98 6.07 4.82
N PRO A 129 8.36 6.65 5.87
CA PRO A 129 8.97 6.67 7.20
C PRO A 129 9.09 5.29 7.86
N SER A 130 8.33 4.30 7.35
CA SER A 130 8.30 2.94 7.89
C SER A 130 8.05 1.91 6.79
N PRO A 131 8.40 0.63 6.99
CA PRO A 131 8.17 -0.41 6.00
C PRO A 131 6.67 -0.61 5.67
N TYR A 132 5.75 -0.28 6.58
CA TYR A 132 4.32 -0.40 6.33
C TYR A 132 3.84 0.60 5.27
N GLY A 133 4.37 1.82 5.29
CA GLY A 133 4.10 2.82 4.26
C GLY A 133 4.61 2.38 2.89
N ALA A 134 5.83 1.82 2.84
CA ALA A 134 6.40 1.30 1.59
C ALA A 134 5.55 0.16 1.00
N ILE A 135 5.05 -0.76 1.83
CA ILE A 135 4.17 -1.85 1.37
C ILE A 135 2.90 -1.27 0.70
N HIS A 136 2.28 -0.24 1.29
CA HIS A 136 1.10 0.40 0.69
C HIS A 136 1.42 1.18 -0.59
N GLY A 137 2.57 1.85 -0.62
CA GLY A 137 3.04 2.57 -1.81
C GLY A 137 3.29 1.65 -2.99
N ILE A 138 3.83 0.45 -2.75
CA ILE A 138 4.01 -0.58 -3.78
C ILE A 138 2.67 -0.98 -4.41
N GLU A 139 1.60 -1.13 -3.62
CA GLU A 139 0.26 -1.42 -4.16
C GLU A 139 -0.27 -0.27 -5.04
N THR A 140 0.03 0.97 -4.68
CA THR A 140 -0.30 2.14 -5.52
C THR A 140 0.47 2.10 -6.84
N ILE A 141 1.77 1.81 -6.81
CA ILE A 141 2.59 1.66 -8.02
C ILE A 141 2.03 0.58 -8.95
N LEU A 142 1.61 -0.57 -8.42
CA LEU A 142 1.01 -1.64 -9.22
C LEU A 142 -0.29 -1.21 -9.91
N GLN A 143 -1.10 -0.37 -9.27
CA GLN A 143 -2.34 0.14 -9.86
C GLN A 143 -2.09 1.16 -10.98
N LEU A 144 -0.90 1.79 -10.99
CA LEU A 144 -0.51 2.78 -11.98
C LEU A 144 0.07 2.17 -13.26
N VAL A 145 0.36 0.87 -13.25
CA VAL A 145 0.88 0.16 -14.43
C VAL A 145 -0.18 0.18 -15.52
N ASN A 146 0.17 0.81 -16.64
CA ASN A 146 -0.68 0.97 -17.80
C ASN A 146 0.03 0.39 -19.05
N THR A 147 -0.70 0.30 -20.15
CA THR A 147 -0.22 -0.29 -21.40
C THR A 147 -0.44 0.68 -22.56
N THR A 148 0.54 0.76 -23.44
CA THR A 148 0.42 1.36 -24.78
C THR A 148 0.61 0.29 -25.84
N ALA A 149 0.48 0.68 -27.11
CA ALA A 149 0.83 -0.20 -28.24
C ALA A 149 2.31 -0.62 -28.25
N GLU A 150 3.19 0.13 -27.56
CA GLU A 150 4.64 -0.07 -27.57
C GLU A 150 5.14 -0.88 -26.35
N GLY A 151 4.33 -1.00 -25.29
CA GLY A 151 4.72 -1.75 -24.09
C GLY A 151 3.94 -1.37 -22.84
N TYR A 152 4.57 -1.55 -21.69
CA TYR A 152 4.03 -1.22 -20.38
C TYR A 152 4.77 -0.03 -19.78
N PHE A 153 4.05 0.81 -19.06
CA PHE A 153 4.62 2.01 -18.45
C PHE A 153 3.85 2.41 -17.19
N ILE A 154 4.48 3.26 -16.40
CA ILE A 154 3.88 3.95 -15.26
C ILE A 154 3.94 5.44 -15.57
N PRO A 155 2.84 6.20 -15.51
CA PRO A 155 2.86 7.65 -15.77
C PRO A 155 3.76 8.36 -14.75
N ALA A 156 4.42 9.44 -15.19
CA ALA A 156 5.13 10.32 -14.27
C ALA A 156 4.12 11.01 -13.35
N ILE A 157 4.31 10.88 -12.04
CA ILE A 157 3.39 11.39 -11.02
C ILE A 157 4.11 11.76 -9.73
N THR A 158 3.45 12.62 -8.96
CA THR A 158 3.70 12.79 -7.53
C THR A 158 2.47 12.36 -6.74
N VAL A 159 2.63 11.43 -5.81
CA VAL A 159 1.58 10.96 -4.90
C VAL A 159 2.03 11.15 -3.46
N VAL A 160 1.16 11.71 -2.64
CA VAL A 160 1.33 11.75 -1.19
C VAL A 160 0.09 11.11 -0.58
N ASP A 161 0.30 10.11 0.27
CA ASP A 161 -0.80 9.36 0.84
C ASP A 161 -0.58 8.98 2.29
N GLU A 162 -1.68 8.96 3.03
CA GLU A 162 -1.78 8.42 4.38
C GLU A 162 -3.22 7.97 4.66
N PRO A 163 -3.40 6.91 5.45
CA PRO A 163 -4.74 6.42 5.72
C PRO A 163 -5.50 7.39 6.64
N ARG A 164 -6.71 7.77 6.22
CA ARG A 164 -7.63 8.57 7.06
C ARG A 164 -7.96 7.90 8.40
N PHE A 165 -8.10 6.57 8.38
CA PHE A 165 -8.38 5.77 9.57
C PHE A 165 -7.29 4.71 9.75
N ARG A 166 -6.77 4.62 10.98
CA ARG A 166 -5.73 3.64 11.35
C ARG A 166 -6.26 2.20 11.38
N TRP A 167 -7.55 2.00 11.62
CA TRP A 167 -8.18 0.68 11.65
C TRP A 167 -9.01 0.46 10.38
N ARG A 168 -8.51 -0.40 9.47
CA ARG A 168 -9.18 -0.73 8.21
C ARG A 168 -9.24 -2.24 8.08
N GLY A 169 -10.38 -2.81 8.45
CA GLY A 169 -10.49 -4.26 8.59
C GLY A 169 -11.74 -4.89 8.04
N ILE A 170 -11.65 -6.19 7.85
CA ILE A 170 -12.76 -7.06 7.48
C ILE A 170 -12.97 -8.09 8.59
N SER A 171 -14.23 -8.39 8.89
CA SER A 171 -14.59 -9.51 9.74
C SER A 171 -14.90 -10.71 8.87
N TYR A 172 -14.22 -11.83 9.09
CA TYR A 172 -14.33 -13.02 8.27
C TYR A 172 -14.79 -14.22 9.10
N ASP A 173 -15.99 -14.72 8.81
CA ASP A 173 -16.64 -15.83 9.52
C ASP A 173 -16.33 -17.16 8.84
N THR A 174 -15.65 -18.04 9.58
CA THR A 174 -15.33 -19.41 9.15
C THR A 174 -16.06 -20.48 9.97
N SER A 175 -16.88 -20.06 10.93
CA SER A 175 -17.61 -20.92 11.85
C SER A 175 -18.92 -21.39 11.22
N ARG A 176 -19.64 -20.49 10.54
CA ARG A 176 -20.93 -20.84 9.91
C ARG A 176 -20.76 -21.68 8.65
N HIS A 177 -19.72 -21.38 7.88
CA HIS A 177 -19.34 -22.14 6.69
C HIS A 177 -17.83 -22.34 6.70
N PHE A 178 -17.40 -23.59 6.53
CA PHE A 178 -15.98 -23.88 6.47
C PHE A 178 -15.35 -23.30 5.21
N ILE A 179 -14.31 -22.48 5.40
CA ILE A 179 -13.53 -21.87 4.33
C ILE A 179 -12.15 -22.52 4.29
N LYS A 180 -11.70 -22.95 3.12
CA LYS A 180 -10.37 -23.56 2.97
C LYS A 180 -9.26 -22.54 3.22
N PHE A 181 -8.09 -23.01 3.66
CA PHE A 181 -6.97 -22.14 4.04
C PHE A 181 -6.40 -21.32 2.87
N ASP A 182 -6.36 -21.89 1.66
CA ASP A 182 -5.96 -21.17 0.45
C ASP A 182 -6.90 -20.00 0.12
N VAL A 183 -8.20 -20.14 0.39
CA VAL A 183 -9.18 -19.07 0.23
C VAL A 183 -8.90 -17.93 1.22
N LEU A 184 -8.57 -18.25 2.48
CA LEU A 184 -8.19 -17.24 3.47
C LEU A 184 -6.93 -16.47 3.06
N LEU A 185 -5.91 -17.17 2.55
CA LEU A 185 -4.68 -16.52 2.09
C LEU A 185 -4.97 -15.57 0.91
N ARG A 186 -5.79 -16.00 -0.06
CA ARG A 186 -6.24 -15.12 -1.15
C ARG A 186 -7.02 -13.90 -0.65
N GLN A 187 -7.80 -14.05 0.41
CA GLN A 187 -8.51 -12.92 1.03
C GLN A 187 -7.54 -11.92 1.66
N LEU A 188 -6.52 -12.39 2.37
CA LEU A 188 -5.46 -11.54 2.93
C LEU A 188 -4.68 -10.80 1.82
N ASP A 189 -4.44 -11.47 0.69
CA ASP A 189 -3.82 -10.84 -0.47
C ASP A 189 -4.69 -9.73 -1.06
N ALA A 190 -6.01 -9.94 -1.18
CA ALA A 190 -6.94 -8.91 -1.62
C ALA A 190 -7.02 -7.73 -0.64
N MET A 191 -6.99 -8.01 0.66
CA MET A 191 -6.93 -6.97 1.69
C MET A 191 -5.67 -6.11 1.57
N ALA A 192 -4.50 -6.73 1.35
CA ALA A 192 -3.25 -6.01 1.15
C ALA A 192 -3.35 -5.08 -0.06
N SER A 193 -3.88 -5.56 -1.20
CA SER A 193 -4.09 -4.73 -2.39
C SER A 193 -5.07 -3.58 -2.20
N ALA A 194 -6.03 -3.73 -1.29
CA ALA A 194 -6.96 -2.67 -0.88
C ALA A 194 -6.43 -1.81 0.29
N LYS A 195 -5.16 -1.96 0.68
CA LYS A 195 -4.52 -1.25 1.80
C LYS A 195 -5.22 -1.43 3.16
N MET A 196 -5.91 -2.56 3.35
CA MET A 196 -6.52 -2.96 4.62
C MET A 196 -5.48 -3.62 5.53
N ASN A 197 -5.55 -3.36 6.82
CA ASN A 197 -4.51 -3.75 7.78
C ASN A 197 -5.00 -4.62 8.96
N VAL A 198 -6.31 -4.78 9.14
CA VAL A 198 -6.87 -5.60 10.23
C VAL A 198 -7.71 -6.75 9.67
N PHE A 199 -7.35 -7.98 10.00
CA PHE A 199 -8.16 -9.15 9.72
C PHE A 199 -8.81 -9.64 11.02
N HIS A 200 -10.10 -9.40 11.18
CA HIS A 200 -10.85 -9.91 12.32
C HIS A 200 -11.40 -11.30 11.96
N TRP A 201 -10.86 -12.33 12.60
CA TRP A 201 -11.20 -13.71 12.28
C TRP A 201 -12.22 -14.25 13.27
N HIS A 202 -13.46 -14.42 12.82
CA HIS A 202 -14.49 -15.15 13.58
C HIS A 202 -14.35 -16.65 13.26
N PHE A 203 -13.62 -17.35 14.12
CA PHE A 203 -13.24 -18.75 13.91
C PHE A 203 -13.97 -19.75 14.82
N TRP A 204 -14.80 -19.27 15.75
CA TRP A 204 -15.60 -20.08 16.65
C TRP A 204 -17.03 -19.53 16.78
N ASP A 205 -18.04 -20.40 16.68
CA ASP A 205 -19.47 -20.11 16.90
C ASP A 205 -20.16 -21.44 17.30
N ASP A 206 -21.45 -21.40 17.60
CA ASP A 206 -22.23 -22.58 18.02
C ASP A 206 -22.21 -23.70 16.96
N GLN A 207 -22.15 -23.34 15.68
CA GLN A 207 -22.26 -24.32 14.59
C GLN A 207 -20.95 -25.08 14.34
N ALA A 208 -19.80 -24.43 14.51
CA ALA A 208 -18.50 -25.07 14.34
C ALA A 208 -17.35 -24.24 14.93
N SER A 209 -16.20 -24.90 15.07
CA SER A 209 -14.92 -24.24 15.34
C SER A 209 -13.90 -24.58 14.26
N ALA A 210 -13.25 -23.56 13.70
CA ALA A 210 -12.22 -23.71 12.67
C ALA A 210 -10.83 -24.08 13.24
N PHE A 211 -10.78 -24.75 14.39
CA PHE A 211 -9.54 -25.05 15.13
C PHE A 211 -8.49 -25.82 14.30
N ARG A 212 -8.93 -26.68 13.38
CA ARG A 212 -8.03 -27.41 12.46
C ARG A 212 -7.25 -26.48 11.52
N GLN A 213 -7.81 -25.31 11.20
CA GLN A 213 -7.19 -24.29 10.34
C GLN A 213 -6.16 -23.44 11.09
N ILE A 214 -6.40 -23.18 12.39
CA ILE A 214 -5.40 -22.59 13.29
C ILE A 214 -4.17 -23.48 13.37
N ARG A 215 -4.35 -24.81 13.44
CA ARG A 215 -3.25 -25.77 13.33
C ARG A 215 -2.52 -25.69 11.98
N GLY A 216 -3.21 -25.40 10.87
CA GLY A 216 -2.56 -25.14 9.59
C GLY A 216 -1.67 -23.89 9.62
N LEU A 217 -2.15 -22.83 10.28
CA LEU A 217 -1.40 -21.59 10.48
C LEU A 217 -0.19 -21.78 11.43
N VAL A 218 -0.33 -22.60 12.48
CA VAL A 218 0.75 -22.88 13.45
C VAL A 218 1.72 -23.98 12.98
N CYS A 219 1.26 -24.98 12.23
CA CYS A 219 2.08 -26.12 11.80
C CYS A 219 2.68 -25.90 10.40
N GLY A 220 2.09 -25.04 9.58
CA GLY A 220 2.73 -24.44 8.40
C GLY A 220 3.88 -23.48 8.77
N LEU A 221 4.08 -23.20 10.06
CA LEU A 221 5.24 -22.50 10.64
C LEU A 221 6.32 -23.48 11.15
N LYS A 222 6.27 -24.78 10.81
CA LYS A 222 7.43 -25.66 11.08
C LYS A 222 8.63 -25.22 10.23
N PRO A 223 9.85 -25.21 10.80
CA PRO A 223 11.03 -24.70 10.14
C PRO A 223 11.46 -25.67 9.04
N GLN A 224 11.02 -25.42 7.81
CA GLN A 224 11.80 -25.84 6.66
C GLN A 224 12.84 -24.74 6.45
N THR A 225 14.06 -25.01 6.93
CA THR A 225 15.32 -24.32 6.57
C THR A 225 15.24 -22.79 6.45
N VAL A 226 15.59 -22.08 7.53
CA VAL A 226 16.11 -20.69 7.54
C VAL A 226 15.66 -19.80 6.36
N THR A 227 14.37 -19.45 6.32
CA THR A 227 13.86 -18.28 5.57
C THR A 227 12.66 -17.71 6.32
N THR A 228 12.99 -16.81 7.23
CA THR A 228 12.23 -15.61 7.64
C THR A 228 10.85 -15.41 7.00
N THR A 229 9.79 -15.80 7.71
CA THR A 229 8.41 -15.45 7.36
C THR A 229 7.73 -14.76 8.56
N PRO A 230 7.67 -13.41 8.62
CA PRO A 230 6.87 -12.73 9.61
C PRO A 230 5.51 -12.38 9.00
N ARG A 231 4.58 -13.34 8.99
CA ARG A 231 3.15 -13.10 8.66
C ARG A 231 2.42 -12.44 9.83
N ILE A 232 1.44 -11.60 9.47
CA ILE A 232 0.54 -10.79 10.30
C ILE A 232 0.13 -11.55 11.59
N LYS A 233 0.59 -11.05 12.75
CA LYS A 233 0.12 -11.50 14.07
C LYS A 233 -0.96 -10.52 14.55
N TYR A 234 -2.20 -10.77 14.18
CA TYR A 234 -3.35 -10.28 14.95
C TYR A 234 -4.31 -11.44 15.20
N VAL A 235 -4.32 -11.91 16.44
CA VAL A 235 -5.43 -12.59 17.07
C VAL A 235 -5.59 -11.89 18.40
N THR A 236 -6.49 -10.92 18.49
CA THR A 236 -6.93 -10.34 19.77
C THR A 236 -8.25 -11.00 20.13
N TRP A 237 -8.32 -11.55 21.35
CA TRP A 237 -9.49 -12.20 21.92
C TRP A 237 -10.62 -11.23 22.20
#